data_AF-A0A4P5W326-F1
#
_entry.id   AF-A0A4P5W326-F1
#
_cell.length_a   1.000
_cell.length_b   1.000
_cell.length_c   1.000
_cell.angle_alpha   90.00
_cell.angle_beta   90.00
_cell.angle_gamma   90.00
#
_symmetry.space_group_name_H-M   'P 1'
#
loop_
_entity.id
_entity.type
_entity.pdbx_description
1 polymer ?
#
loop_
_entity_poly.entity_id
_entity_poly.type
_entity_poly.pdbx_seq_one_letter_code
_entity_poly.pdbx_strand_id
1 'polypeptide(L)'
;MISDFLRHGGRVVLLRDGEQAPALVDAVLRLFRCFPGPFRVEVASVNAELPATAPAEWEALFGEVQRVRREQGGLGDAFVGLLTPKPNECNWFSAVDPEDPRSFFVHTEDWAWITSAPTACLVAYEVIENVLEGALAECGVAMETIAHPTPVGCLNDMCVQKMDFHLKVRTGDICGECVERLVAHGASPELLRQVVAVLDACRRESIATGRFAPTTADYATWPFPVAVTRHKALVARDPLLRFLLLLDHFDALVRHLCITRACRDGAPLNIPEAPSLGWWSRTLQHDSATIGDVVAASEQRAVVDLRNELRAHGYVQHGPARFEAASAAVERGLDQLHRVLEERESGWELRLARAIGVNGRYRVSGDRLVGSNTLSPIFEDTLATRADPMTLGVTKVPAVYLHDAASGRYVSLAPYYLLQACGECRHPRLLVVDGRVGPHGARYIDIVVGHRTEITWPAA
;
A
#
# COMPACT_ATOMS: atom_id res chain seq x y z
N MET A 1 -20.33 -10.43 31.45
CA MET A 1 -19.21 -11.10 32.13
C MET A 1 -17.96 -10.28 31.85
N ILE A 2 -16.96 -10.24 32.73
CA ILE A 2 -15.72 -9.48 32.44
C ILE A 2 -14.57 -10.49 32.31
N SER A 3 -13.80 -10.41 31.22
CA SER A 3 -12.66 -11.28 30.97
C SER A 3 -11.54 -11.00 31.98
N ASP A 4 -11.02 -12.07 32.59
CA ASP A 4 -9.88 -11.98 33.50
C ASP A 4 -8.62 -11.47 32.80
N PHE A 5 -8.48 -11.75 31.50
CA PHE A 5 -7.37 -11.26 30.69
C PHE A 5 -7.37 -9.74 30.60
N LEU A 6 -8.53 -9.10 30.39
CA LEU A 6 -8.59 -7.63 30.34
C LEU A 6 -8.16 -7.01 31.68
N ARG A 7 -8.57 -7.60 32.81
CA ARG A 7 -8.26 -7.08 34.15
C ARG A 7 -6.81 -7.29 34.57
N HIS A 8 -6.23 -8.43 34.25
CA HIS A 8 -4.97 -8.88 34.86
C HIS A 8 -3.90 -9.28 33.84
N GLY A 9 -4.22 -9.17 32.54
CA GLY A 9 -3.50 -9.84 31.47
C GLY A 9 -3.49 -11.35 31.65
N GLY A 10 -2.56 -12.00 30.96
CA GLY A 10 -2.50 -13.45 30.94
C GLY A 10 -1.41 -13.96 30.05
N ARG A 11 -1.43 -15.28 29.87
CA ARG A 11 -0.51 -15.99 28.99
C ARG A 11 -1.09 -16.03 27.58
N VAL A 12 -0.23 -15.78 26.61
CA VAL A 12 -0.50 -15.97 25.19
C VAL A 12 0.56 -16.94 24.67
N VAL A 13 0.12 -18.08 24.18
CA VAL A 13 1.00 -19.15 23.70
C VAL A 13 0.91 -19.23 22.19
N LEU A 14 2.03 -18.98 21.53
CA LEU A 14 2.12 -19.05 20.08
C LEU A 14 2.54 -20.45 19.64
N LEU A 15 1.69 -21.10 18.86
CA LEU A 15 1.99 -22.32 18.13
C LEU A 15 2.67 -21.96 16.82
N ARG A 16 3.64 -22.77 16.42
CA ARG A 16 4.31 -22.61 15.13
C ARG A 16 3.84 -23.72 14.21
N ASP A 17 3.41 -23.36 13.02
CA ASP A 17 3.43 -24.29 11.89
C ASP A 17 4.87 -24.82 11.71
N GLY A 18 5.02 -26.10 11.33
CA GLY A 18 6.32 -26.70 11.02
C GLY A 18 7.08 -25.97 9.91
N GLU A 19 6.37 -25.26 9.02
CA GLU A 19 6.94 -24.42 7.96
C GLU A 19 7.37 -23.03 8.45
N GLN A 20 6.99 -22.63 9.67
CA GLN A 20 7.25 -21.29 10.19
C GLN A 20 8.72 -21.08 10.56
N ALA A 21 9.35 -20.05 9.99
CA ALA A 21 10.72 -19.67 10.34
C ALA A 21 10.87 -19.31 11.84
N PRO A 22 11.74 -20.00 12.61
CA PRO A 22 11.94 -19.71 14.04
C PRO A 22 12.36 -18.27 14.33
N ALA A 23 13.16 -17.68 13.42
CA ALA A 23 13.66 -16.31 13.57
C ALA A 23 12.55 -15.25 13.60
N LEU A 24 11.42 -15.48 12.90
CA LEU A 24 10.27 -14.58 12.94
C LEU A 24 9.63 -14.61 14.33
N VAL A 25 9.41 -15.80 14.87
CA VAL A 25 8.77 -16.00 16.17
C VAL A 25 9.63 -15.40 17.27
N ASP A 26 10.95 -15.60 17.21
CA ASP A 26 11.88 -14.96 18.14
C ASP A 26 11.82 -13.42 18.04
N ALA A 27 11.64 -12.87 16.83
CA ALA A 27 11.47 -11.43 16.64
C ALA A 27 10.17 -10.90 17.26
N VAL A 28 9.05 -11.64 17.11
CA VAL A 28 7.78 -11.32 17.77
C VAL A 28 7.94 -11.34 19.28
N LEU A 29 8.52 -12.41 19.84
CA LEU A 29 8.77 -12.53 21.28
C LEU A 29 9.64 -11.39 21.83
N ARG A 30 10.66 -10.96 21.07
CA ARG A 30 11.51 -9.84 21.46
C ARG A 30 10.71 -8.54 21.62
N LEU A 31 9.73 -8.26 20.76
CA LEU A 31 8.89 -7.08 20.88
C LEU A 31 8.16 -7.06 22.23
N PHE A 32 7.47 -8.14 22.61
CA PHE A 32 6.76 -8.21 23.89
C PHE A 32 7.70 -8.20 25.10
N ARG A 33 8.90 -8.80 25.00
CA ARG A 33 9.89 -8.78 26.10
C ARG A 33 10.48 -7.38 26.35
N CYS A 34 10.59 -6.55 25.32
CA CYS A 34 11.06 -5.16 25.46
C CYS A 34 10.07 -4.27 26.22
N PHE A 35 8.78 -4.64 26.23
CA PHE A 35 7.71 -3.91 26.91
C PHE A 35 7.04 -4.84 27.92
N PRO A 36 7.65 -5.06 29.10
CA PRO A 36 7.12 -5.98 30.09
C PRO A 36 5.80 -5.46 30.66
N GLY A 37 4.90 -6.40 30.95
CA GLY A 37 3.58 -6.09 31.49
C GLY A 37 2.72 -7.35 31.64
N PRO A 38 1.40 -7.18 31.83
CA PRO A 38 0.50 -8.29 32.11
C PRO A 38 0.22 -9.20 30.89
N PHE A 39 0.44 -8.74 29.66
CA PHE A 39 0.38 -9.53 28.42
C PHE A 39 1.70 -10.31 28.23
N ARG A 40 1.70 -11.61 28.54
CA ARG A 40 2.91 -12.46 28.51
C ARG A 40 2.87 -13.43 27.34
N VAL A 41 3.77 -13.23 26.37
CA VAL A 41 3.85 -14.07 25.17
C VAL A 41 4.95 -15.12 25.30
N GLU A 42 4.61 -16.36 25.02
CA GLU A 42 5.51 -17.51 24.98
C GLU A 42 5.23 -18.38 23.75
N VAL A 43 6.11 -19.35 23.49
CA VAL A 43 5.99 -20.27 22.36
C VAL A 43 5.79 -21.68 22.90
N ALA A 44 4.87 -22.42 22.31
CA ALA A 44 4.64 -23.81 22.70
C ALA A 44 5.87 -24.68 22.39
N SER A 45 6.03 -25.73 23.18
CA SER A 45 7.08 -26.73 22.96
C SER A 45 6.80 -27.65 21.76
N VAL A 46 5.56 -27.67 21.28
CA VAL A 46 5.11 -28.45 20.12
C VAL A 46 4.79 -27.52 18.96
N ASN A 47 5.05 -28.00 17.75
CA ASN A 47 4.60 -27.36 16.53
C ASN A 47 3.20 -27.87 16.16
N ALA A 48 2.43 -27.05 15.44
CA ALA A 48 1.19 -27.46 14.82
C ALA A 48 1.48 -28.33 13.59
N GLU A 49 0.62 -29.30 13.32
CA GLU A 49 0.74 -30.23 12.20
C GLU A 49 -0.39 -29.95 11.21
N LEU A 50 -0.18 -28.96 10.34
CA LEU A 50 -1.19 -28.59 9.36
C LEU A 50 -1.12 -29.48 8.11
N PRO A 51 -2.27 -29.75 7.47
CA PRO A 51 -2.30 -30.40 6.17
C PRO A 51 -1.42 -29.70 5.13
N ALA A 52 -0.91 -30.46 4.17
CA ALA A 52 -0.13 -29.91 3.05
C ALA A 52 -1.01 -29.12 2.04
N THR A 53 -2.33 -29.25 2.13
CA THR A 53 -3.29 -28.59 1.22
C THR A 53 -3.36 -27.08 1.48
N ALA A 54 -3.38 -26.30 0.42
CA ALA A 54 -3.57 -24.85 0.45
C ALA A 54 -4.69 -24.42 -0.53
N PRO A 55 -5.52 -23.43 -0.19
CA PRO A 55 -5.56 -22.73 1.11
C PRO A 55 -6.03 -23.65 2.26
N ALA A 56 -5.56 -23.37 3.47
CA ALA A 56 -6.00 -24.06 4.67
C ALA A 56 -7.42 -23.59 5.06
N GLU A 57 -8.29 -24.56 5.31
CA GLU A 57 -9.62 -24.31 5.86
C GLU A 57 -9.50 -23.86 7.31
N TRP A 58 -10.35 -22.93 7.74
CA TRP A 58 -10.37 -22.44 9.12
C TRP A 58 -10.62 -23.58 10.11
N GLU A 59 -11.45 -24.55 9.74
CA GLU A 59 -11.69 -25.75 10.54
C GLU A 59 -10.38 -26.52 10.82
N ALA A 60 -9.49 -26.64 9.84
CA ALA A 60 -8.19 -27.28 10.01
C ALA A 60 -7.24 -26.44 10.89
N LEU A 61 -7.21 -25.11 10.69
CA LEU A 61 -6.38 -24.20 11.46
C LEU A 61 -6.76 -24.20 12.95
N PHE A 62 -8.05 -24.01 13.24
CA PHE A 62 -8.56 -24.01 14.62
C PHE A 62 -8.55 -25.42 15.22
N GLY A 63 -8.85 -26.46 14.42
CA GLY A 63 -8.76 -27.86 14.84
C GLY A 63 -7.39 -28.23 15.41
N GLU A 64 -6.31 -27.75 14.79
CA GLU A 64 -4.95 -27.95 15.31
C GLU A 64 -4.68 -27.18 16.61
N VAL A 65 -5.15 -25.95 16.74
CA VAL A 65 -5.08 -25.20 18.02
C VAL A 65 -5.79 -25.98 19.13
N GLN A 66 -7.00 -26.47 18.85
CA GLN A 66 -7.78 -27.26 19.81
C GLN A 66 -7.14 -28.61 20.13
N ARG A 67 -6.51 -29.27 19.16
CA ARG A 67 -5.75 -30.50 19.39
C ARG A 67 -4.61 -30.25 20.37
N VAL A 68 -3.80 -29.22 20.13
CA VAL A 68 -2.68 -28.85 21.02
C VAL A 68 -3.17 -28.46 22.42
N ARG A 69 -4.29 -27.74 22.53
CA ARG A 69 -4.92 -27.44 23.84
C ARG A 69 -5.29 -28.69 24.64
N ARG A 70 -5.79 -29.75 23.98
CA ARG A 70 -6.17 -31.01 24.63
C ARG A 70 -4.95 -31.83 25.04
N GLU A 71 -3.89 -31.82 24.24
CA GLU A 71 -2.68 -32.60 24.49
C GLU A 71 -1.73 -31.93 25.48
N GLN A 72 -1.62 -30.60 25.43
CA GLN A 72 -0.82 -29.83 26.36
C GLN A 72 -1.67 -29.35 27.54
N GLY A 73 -1.52 -30.05 28.66
CA GLY A 73 -2.06 -29.58 29.95
C GLY A 73 -1.53 -28.19 30.30
N GLY A 74 -2.34 -27.38 31.00
CA GLY A 74 -1.93 -26.06 31.48
C GLY A 74 -2.08 -24.90 30.48
N LEU A 75 -2.85 -25.09 29.40
CA LEU A 75 -3.25 -24.04 28.45
C LEU A 75 -4.68 -23.52 28.66
N GLY A 76 -5.40 -24.00 29.69
CA GLY A 76 -6.85 -23.76 29.83
C GLY A 76 -7.25 -22.29 29.98
N ASP A 77 -6.41 -21.47 30.61
CA ASP A 77 -6.62 -20.02 30.82
C ASP A 77 -5.83 -19.14 29.84
N ALA A 78 -4.94 -19.73 29.04
CA ALA A 78 -4.13 -18.99 28.09
C ALA A 78 -4.91 -18.71 26.80
N PHE A 79 -4.57 -17.61 26.12
CA PHE A 79 -4.86 -17.46 24.70
C PHE A 79 -3.84 -18.28 23.90
N VAL A 80 -4.29 -18.96 22.84
CA VAL A 80 -3.44 -19.81 22.01
C VAL A 80 -3.58 -19.39 20.56
N GLY A 81 -2.48 -18.98 19.94
CA GLY A 81 -2.44 -18.46 18.58
C GLY A 81 -1.59 -19.31 17.66
N LEU A 82 -2.11 -19.74 16.52
CA LEU A 82 -1.34 -20.43 15.48
C LEU A 82 -0.68 -19.42 14.54
N LEU A 83 0.64 -19.42 14.48
CA LEU A 83 1.40 -18.70 13.45
C LEU A 83 1.65 -19.62 12.26
N THR A 84 1.13 -19.25 11.09
CA THR A 84 1.29 -20.05 9.87
C THR A 84 1.61 -19.19 8.65
N PRO A 85 2.56 -19.62 7.80
CA PRO A 85 2.77 -19.04 6.48
C PRO A 85 1.70 -19.50 5.48
N LYS A 86 0.87 -20.50 5.82
CA LYS A 86 -0.11 -21.05 4.89
C LYS A 86 -1.23 -20.03 4.61
N PRO A 87 -1.64 -19.91 3.34
CA PRO A 87 -2.89 -19.28 2.96
C PRO A 87 -4.10 -19.84 3.71
N ASN A 88 -5.11 -19.02 3.99
CA ASN A 88 -6.41 -19.48 4.49
C ASN A 88 -7.55 -19.27 3.48
N GLU A 89 -8.63 -20.04 3.60
CA GLU A 89 -9.73 -20.03 2.63
C GLU A 89 -10.44 -18.67 2.47
N CYS A 90 -10.33 -17.78 3.47
CA CYS A 90 -11.02 -16.49 3.49
C CYS A 90 -10.13 -15.26 3.19
N ASN A 91 -8.83 -15.43 2.90
CA ASN A 91 -7.92 -14.31 2.60
C ASN A 91 -7.70 -13.31 3.74
N TRP A 92 -7.91 -13.72 4.98
CA TRP A 92 -7.72 -12.87 6.17
C TRP A 92 -6.29 -12.93 6.71
N PHE A 93 -5.87 -11.86 7.39
CA PHE A 93 -4.58 -11.81 8.09
C PHE A 93 -4.57 -12.69 9.34
N SER A 94 -5.71 -12.79 9.99
CA SER A 94 -5.92 -13.54 11.21
C SER A 94 -7.42 -13.71 11.44
N ALA A 95 -7.78 -14.60 12.35
CA ALA A 95 -9.11 -14.63 12.91
C ALA A 95 -9.10 -15.29 14.29
N VAL A 96 -10.05 -14.87 15.11
CA VAL A 96 -10.45 -15.53 16.35
C VAL A 96 -11.40 -16.69 16.02
N ASP A 97 -11.23 -17.81 16.68
CA ASP A 97 -12.11 -18.98 16.59
C ASP A 97 -13.51 -18.61 17.15
N PRO A 98 -14.57 -18.68 16.33
CA PRO A 98 -15.92 -18.37 16.78
C PRO A 98 -16.45 -19.29 17.89
N GLU A 99 -15.91 -20.51 18.00
CA GLU A 99 -16.33 -21.49 19.01
C GLU A 99 -15.51 -21.39 20.30
N ASP A 100 -14.28 -20.88 20.22
CA ASP A 100 -13.38 -20.64 21.35
C ASP A 100 -12.64 -19.31 21.20
N PRO A 101 -13.16 -18.21 21.79
CA PRO A 101 -12.55 -16.89 21.66
C PRO A 101 -11.11 -16.77 22.19
N ARG A 102 -10.57 -17.79 22.87
CA ARG A 102 -9.16 -17.85 23.28
C ARG A 102 -8.25 -18.54 22.27
N SER A 103 -8.77 -18.91 21.11
CA SER A 103 -8.03 -19.56 20.05
C SER A 103 -8.07 -18.67 18.81
N PHE A 104 -6.93 -18.52 18.13
CA PHE A 104 -6.81 -17.69 16.94
C PHE A 104 -5.71 -18.20 16.01
N PHE A 105 -5.66 -17.71 14.78
CA PHE A 105 -4.51 -17.86 13.91
C PHE A 105 -4.03 -16.51 13.38
N VAL A 106 -2.76 -16.42 13.00
CA VAL A 106 -2.16 -15.27 12.33
C VAL A 106 -1.32 -15.75 11.15
N HIS A 107 -1.59 -15.17 9.99
CA HIS A 107 -0.82 -15.35 8.78
C HIS A 107 0.51 -14.60 8.86
N THR A 108 1.61 -15.24 8.47
CA THR A 108 2.96 -14.70 8.68
C THR A 108 3.73 -14.34 7.42
N GLU A 109 3.16 -14.56 6.23
CA GLU A 109 3.80 -14.27 4.96
C GLU A 109 3.07 -13.18 4.16
N ASP A 110 3.61 -12.83 3.00
CA ASP A 110 3.03 -11.89 2.03
C ASP A 110 2.71 -10.47 2.52
N TRP A 111 3.18 -10.12 3.71
CA TRP A 111 3.06 -8.79 4.28
C TRP A 111 3.80 -7.69 3.52
N ALA A 112 4.89 -8.06 2.81
CA ALA A 112 5.70 -7.11 2.05
C ALA A 112 4.86 -6.36 1.00
N TRP A 113 3.84 -7.01 0.43
CA TRP A 113 2.90 -6.41 -0.52
C TRP A 113 2.14 -5.21 0.00
N ILE A 114 1.95 -5.16 1.32
CA ILE A 114 1.06 -4.22 1.99
C ILE A 114 1.85 -3.07 2.58
N THR A 115 2.98 -3.39 3.18
CA THR A 115 3.77 -2.43 3.94
C THR A 115 5.23 -2.83 4.01
N SER A 116 6.11 -1.84 4.10
CA SER A 116 7.55 -2.04 4.30
C SER A 116 7.93 -2.34 5.75
N ALA A 117 6.95 -2.39 6.66
CA ALA A 117 7.19 -2.69 8.07
C ALA A 117 7.74 -4.11 8.23
N PRO A 118 8.61 -4.38 9.22
CA PRO A 118 9.07 -5.74 9.50
C PRO A 118 7.90 -6.68 9.79
N THR A 119 7.89 -7.87 9.21
CA THR A 119 6.83 -8.89 9.40
C THR A 119 6.53 -9.17 10.88
N ALA A 120 7.57 -9.19 11.73
CA ALA A 120 7.40 -9.39 13.17
C ALA A 120 6.50 -8.31 13.83
N CYS A 121 6.55 -7.07 13.33
CA CYS A 121 5.70 -5.99 13.84
C CYS A 121 4.23 -6.21 13.46
N LEU A 122 3.99 -6.75 12.27
CA LEU A 122 2.65 -7.01 11.73
C LEU A 122 2.01 -8.20 12.44
N VAL A 123 2.77 -9.29 12.61
CA VAL A 123 2.33 -10.45 13.39
C VAL A 123 2.07 -10.07 14.85
N ALA A 124 2.93 -9.24 15.46
CA ALA A 124 2.69 -8.77 16.84
C ALA A 124 1.42 -7.92 16.96
N TYR A 125 1.11 -7.11 15.93
CA TYR A 125 -0.12 -6.34 15.83
C TYR A 125 -1.35 -7.26 15.85
N GLU A 126 -1.36 -8.26 14.96
CA GLU A 126 -2.47 -9.22 14.86
C GLU A 126 -2.60 -10.07 16.13
N VAL A 127 -1.49 -10.48 16.76
CA VAL A 127 -1.54 -11.19 18.05
C VAL A 127 -2.22 -10.34 19.12
N ILE A 128 -1.92 -9.04 19.19
CA ILE A 128 -2.57 -8.14 20.15
C ILE A 128 -4.06 -8.00 19.84
N GLU A 129 -4.39 -7.75 18.57
CA GLU A 129 -5.77 -7.56 18.11
C GLU A 129 -6.63 -8.79 18.45
N ASN A 130 -6.25 -9.97 17.98
CA ASN A 130 -7.02 -11.20 18.20
C ASN A 130 -7.18 -11.54 19.68
N VAL A 131 -6.18 -11.26 20.52
CA VAL A 131 -6.27 -11.48 21.97
C VAL A 131 -7.24 -10.50 22.62
N LEU A 132 -7.19 -9.22 22.27
CA LEU A 132 -8.11 -8.22 22.84
C LEU A 132 -9.55 -8.42 22.33
N GLU A 133 -9.72 -8.72 21.05
CA GLU A 133 -11.01 -9.04 20.45
C GLU A 133 -11.60 -10.33 21.03
N GLY A 134 -10.78 -11.38 21.16
CA GLY A 134 -11.19 -12.62 21.82
C GLY A 134 -11.61 -12.40 23.27
N ALA A 135 -10.86 -11.59 24.03
CA ALA A 135 -11.22 -11.24 25.41
C ALA A 135 -12.51 -10.41 25.51
N LEU A 136 -12.81 -9.57 24.52
CA LEU A 136 -14.09 -8.86 24.42
C LEU A 136 -15.23 -9.82 24.03
N ALA A 137 -14.97 -10.78 23.14
CA ALA A 137 -15.93 -11.82 22.76
C ALA A 137 -16.29 -12.73 23.96
N GLU A 138 -15.34 -13.07 24.85
CA GLU A 138 -15.63 -13.73 26.14
C GLU A 138 -16.59 -12.93 27.02
N CYS A 139 -16.60 -11.59 26.88
CA CYS A 139 -17.52 -10.71 27.58
C CYS A 139 -18.91 -10.64 26.92
N GLY A 140 -19.09 -11.27 25.75
CA GLY A 140 -20.30 -11.22 24.94
C GLY A 140 -20.37 -10.02 23.99
N VAL A 141 -19.24 -9.38 23.71
CA VAL A 141 -19.17 -8.26 22.75
C VAL A 141 -19.04 -8.82 21.34
N ALA A 142 -19.97 -8.47 20.45
CA ALA A 142 -19.97 -8.93 19.07
C ALA A 142 -18.92 -8.19 18.23
N MET A 143 -18.22 -8.91 17.35
CA MET A 143 -17.10 -8.39 16.56
C MET A 143 -17.50 -7.22 15.67
N GLU A 144 -18.69 -7.25 15.10
CA GLU A 144 -19.24 -6.23 14.22
C GLU A 144 -19.42 -4.88 14.92
N THR A 145 -19.48 -4.90 16.26
CA THR A 145 -19.52 -3.68 17.07
C THR A 145 -18.14 -3.16 17.39
N ILE A 146 -17.10 -4.01 17.32
CA ILE A 146 -15.70 -3.70 17.65
C ILE A 146 -14.98 -3.12 16.45
N ALA A 147 -15.16 -3.74 15.29
CA ALA A 147 -14.34 -3.48 14.13
C ALA A 147 -14.77 -2.21 13.36
N HIS A 148 -13.81 -1.51 12.77
CA HIS A 148 -14.06 -0.37 11.90
C HIS A 148 -14.11 -0.80 10.43
N PRO A 149 -15.28 -0.73 9.76
CA PRO A 149 -15.38 -1.06 8.33
C PRO A 149 -14.61 -0.08 7.44
N THR A 150 -14.55 1.19 7.87
CA THR A 150 -13.70 2.21 7.24
C THR A 150 -12.47 2.41 8.13
N PRO A 151 -11.25 2.16 7.63
CA PRO A 151 -10.03 2.29 8.42
C PRO A 151 -9.81 3.71 8.95
N VAL A 152 -9.50 3.83 10.24
CA VAL A 152 -9.19 5.11 10.91
C VAL A 152 -7.79 5.13 11.52
N GLY A 153 -6.99 4.08 11.29
CA GLY A 153 -5.69 3.85 11.90
C GLY A 153 -5.76 3.17 13.27
N CYS A 154 -6.90 2.56 13.62
CA CYS A 154 -7.10 1.88 14.89
C CYS A 154 -6.65 0.41 14.82
N LEU A 155 -6.25 -0.15 15.96
CA LEU A 155 -6.04 -1.59 16.14
C LEU A 155 -7.20 -2.46 15.65
N ASN A 156 -8.44 -1.98 15.68
CA ASN A 156 -9.62 -2.75 15.24
C ASN A 156 -10.10 -2.34 13.82
N ASP A 157 -9.25 -1.74 12.99
CA ASP A 157 -9.57 -1.54 11.57
C ASP A 157 -9.71 -2.90 10.87
N MET A 158 -10.85 -3.18 10.23
CA MET A 158 -11.10 -4.46 9.55
C MET A 158 -10.16 -4.71 8.37
N CYS A 159 -9.62 -3.65 7.76
CA CYS A 159 -8.71 -3.73 6.61
C CYS A 159 -9.18 -4.70 5.50
N VAL A 160 -10.47 -4.63 5.13
CA VAL A 160 -11.07 -5.45 4.04
C VAL A 160 -10.25 -5.33 2.77
N GLN A 161 -9.74 -4.13 2.47
CA GLN A 161 -8.67 -3.96 1.51
C GLN A 161 -7.33 -4.14 2.24
N LYS A 162 -6.56 -5.18 1.88
CA LYS A 162 -5.30 -5.52 2.55
C LYS A 162 -4.33 -4.33 2.70
N MET A 163 -4.32 -3.41 1.73
CA MET A 163 -3.49 -2.20 1.75
C MET A 163 -3.80 -1.24 2.91
N ASP A 164 -5.01 -1.27 3.45
CA ASP A 164 -5.43 -0.42 4.55
C ASP A 164 -4.67 -0.73 5.84
N PHE A 165 -4.12 -1.94 5.97
CA PHE A 165 -3.26 -2.31 7.10
C PHE A 165 -2.02 -1.41 7.21
N HIS A 166 -1.59 -0.80 6.09
CA HIS A 166 -0.51 0.20 6.12
C HIS A 166 -0.86 1.41 6.99
N LEU A 167 -2.12 1.87 6.98
CA LEU A 167 -2.58 2.95 7.84
C LEU A 167 -2.58 2.51 9.32
N LYS A 168 -3.12 1.31 9.59
CA LYS A 168 -3.19 0.69 10.92
C LYS A 168 -1.82 0.63 11.60
N VAL A 169 -0.83 0.03 10.94
CA VAL A 169 0.53 -0.12 11.50
C VAL A 169 1.31 1.20 11.60
N ARG A 170 1.01 2.20 10.75
CA ARG A 170 1.69 3.51 10.79
C ARG A 170 1.09 4.48 11.79
N THR A 171 -0.15 4.24 12.17
CA THR A 171 -0.82 5.02 13.21
C THR A 171 -0.40 4.51 14.58
N GLY A 172 -0.25 3.19 14.78
CA GLY A 172 0.32 2.68 16.02
C GLY A 172 -0.64 2.71 17.21
N ASP A 173 -1.96 2.79 17.00
CA ASP A 173 -2.88 3.32 18.03
C ASP A 173 -4.17 2.50 18.21
N ILE A 174 -4.87 2.76 19.32
CA ILE A 174 -6.23 2.31 19.60
C ILE A 174 -7.10 3.56 19.71
N CYS A 175 -8.12 3.69 18.87
CA CYS A 175 -8.96 4.89 18.87
C CYS A 175 -9.72 5.04 20.22
N GLY A 176 -10.18 6.27 20.51
CA GLY A 176 -10.88 6.56 21.77
C GLY A 176 -12.09 5.66 22.03
N GLU A 177 -12.88 5.36 20.99
CA GLU A 177 -14.04 4.45 21.10
C GLU A 177 -13.62 3.04 21.52
N CYS A 178 -12.57 2.50 20.90
CA CYS A 178 -12.07 1.16 21.23
C CYS A 178 -11.43 1.12 22.63
N VAL A 179 -10.71 2.18 23.05
CA VAL A 179 -10.20 2.30 24.43
C VAL A 179 -11.33 2.33 25.43
N GLU A 180 -12.35 3.17 25.20
CA GLU A 180 -13.53 3.26 26.07
C GLU A 180 -14.23 1.90 26.20
N ARG A 181 -14.36 1.17 25.10
CA ARG A 181 -14.92 -0.19 25.08
C ARG A 181 -14.09 -1.18 25.89
N LEU A 182 -12.77 -1.18 25.71
CA LEU A 182 -11.86 -2.04 26.49
C LEU A 182 -11.96 -1.73 27.99
N VAL A 183 -11.94 -0.44 28.36
CA VAL A 183 -12.05 0.00 29.76
C VAL A 183 -13.42 -0.36 30.36
N ALA A 184 -14.50 -0.18 29.62
CA ALA A 184 -15.86 -0.57 30.05
C ALA A 184 -15.96 -2.08 30.36
N HIS A 185 -15.14 -2.90 29.70
CA HIS A 185 -15.02 -4.34 29.93
C HIS A 185 -13.84 -4.71 30.84
N GLY A 186 -13.31 -3.75 31.59
CA GLY A 186 -12.36 -4.00 32.67
C GLY A 186 -10.89 -4.07 32.26
N ALA A 187 -10.52 -3.58 31.07
CA ALA A 187 -9.12 -3.48 30.67
C ALA A 187 -8.32 -2.64 31.67
N SER A 188 -7.27 -3.22 32.24
CA SER A 188 -6.40 -2.51 33.18
C SER A 188 -5.55 -1.45 32.47
N PRO A 189 -5.25 -0.32 33.14
CA PRO A 189 -4.31 0.68 32.61
C PRO A 189 -2.93 0.08 32.29
N GLU A 190 -2.47 -0.91 33.06
CA GLU A 190 -1.21 -1.60 32.86
C GLU A 190 -1.20 -2.39 31.54
N LEU A 191 -2.28 -3.12 31.23
CA LEU A 191 -2.44 -3.83 29.97
C LEU A 191 -2.45 -2.86 28.79
N LEU A 192 -3.28 -1.82 28.85
CA LEU A 192 -3.38 -0.83 27.78
C LEU A 192 -2.05 -0.10 27.53
N ARG A 193 -1.32 0.27 28.58
CA ARG A 193 0.02 0.88 28.45
C ARG A 193 1.00 -0.06 27.77
N GLN A 194 1.01 -1.35 28.12
CA GLN A 194 1.89 -2.33 27.49
C GLN A 194 1.55 -2.49 26.01
N VAL A 195 0.26 -2.67 25.70
CA VAL A 195 -0.23 -2.81 24.32
C VAL A 195 0.19 -1.60 23.49
N VAL A 196 -0.15 -0.38 23.92
CA VAL A 196 0.22 0.85 23.20
C VAL A 196 1.73 0.97 23.01
N ALA A 197 2.54 0.56 24.00
CA ALA A 197 4.00 0.60 23.86
C ALA A 197 4.53 -0.36 22.77
N VAL A 198 3.93 -1.55 22.65
CA VAL A 198 4.25 -2.50 21.57
C VAL A 198 3.80 -1.95 20.21
N LEU A 199 2.56 -1.44 20.11
CA LEU A 199 2.04 -0.85 18.87
C LEU A 199 2.90 0.33 18.41
N ASP A 200 3.32 1.20 19.32
CA ASP A 200 4.19 2.35 19.03
C ASP A 200 5.62 1.92 18.62
N ALA A 201 6.13 0.80 19.13
CA ALA A 201 7.37 0.22 18.64
C ALA A 201 7.24 -0.29 17.20
N CYS A 202 6.17 -1.03 16.91
CA CYS A 202 5.83 -1.45 15.55
C CYS A 202 5.66 -0.25 14.62
N ARG A 203 5.03 0.83 15.09
CA ARG A 203 4.86 2.09 14.38
C ARG A 203 6.19 2.73 14.01
N ARG A 204 7.15 2.79 14.94
CA ARG A 204 8.49 3.36 14.65
C ARG A 204 9.20 2.59 13.55
N GLU A 205 9.07 1.26 13.53
CA GLU A 205 9.64 0.40 12.50
C GLU A 205 8.87 0.48 11.17
N SER A 206 7.56 0.78 11.21
CA SER A 206 6.70 0.90 10.03
C SER A 206 6.77 2.29 9.37
N ILE A 207 7.13 3.31 10.14
CA ILE A 207 7.40 4.63 9.61
C ILE A 207 8.64 4.52 8.73
N ALA A 208 8.41 4.53 7.42
CA ALA A 208 9.47 4.64 6.43
C ALA A 208 10.33 5.87 6.77
N THR A 209 11.47 5.62 7.40
CA THR A 209 12.63 6.50 7.44
C THR A 209 13.28 6.58 6.05
N GLY A 210 12.63 6.08 4.99
CA GLY A 210 12.98 6.34 3.58
C GLY A 210 13.05 7.84 3.22
N ARG A 211 12.52 8.72 4.09
CA ARG A 211 12.73 10.19 4.06
C ARG A 211 14.09 10.64 4.62
N PHE A 212 14.77 9.79 5.38
CA PHE A 212 16.17 9.91 5.83
C PHE A 212 17.13 8.98 5.10
N ALA A 213 16.62 7.95 4.39
CA ALA A 213 17.37 7.36 3.30
C ALA A 213 17.73 8.53 2.38
N PRO A 214 19.01 8.66 1.96
CA PRO A 214 19.38 9.70 1.01
C PRO A 214 18.34 9.66 -0.09
N THR A 215 17.62 10.77 -0.27
CA THR A 215 16.99 11.00 -1.56
C THR A 215 18.18 10.95 -2.48
N THR A 216 18.38 9.85 -3.21
CA THR A 216 19.29 9.88 -4.34
C THR A 216 18.80 11.07 -5.15
N ALA A 217 19.61 12.11 -5.23
CA ALA A 217 19.24 13.40 -5.79
C ALA A 217 18.57 13.24 -7.17
N ASP A 218 18.92 12.15 -7.83
CA ASP A 218 18.48 11.57 -9.09
C ASP A 218 16.99 11.77 -9.44
N TYR A 219 16.04 11.66 -8.51
CA TYR A 219 14.60 11.77 -8.85
C TYR A 219 13.82 12.85 -8.07
N ALA A 220 14.49 13.76 -7.36
CA ALA A 220 13.81 14.86 -6.66
C ALA A 220 13.12 15.84 -7.62
N THR A 221 13.63 15.95 -8.85
CA THR A 221 13.10 16.81 -9.91
C THR A 221 12.16 16.07 -10.87
N TRP A 222 12.07 14.73 -10.77
CA TRP A 222 11.23 13.94 -11.65
C TRP A 222 9.75 14.22 -11.40
N PRO A 223 8.88 14.05 -12.41
CA PRO A 223 7.43 14.13 -12.25
C PRO A 223 6.95 13.17 -11.15
N PHE A 224 6.09 13.67 -10.25
CA PHE A 224 5.60 12.92 -9.09
C PHE A 224 5.14 11.49 -9.41
N PRO A 225 4.37 11.24 -10.49
CA PRO A 225 3.95 9.89 -10.87
C PRO A 225 5.09 8.89 -11.08
N VAL A 226 6.18 9.38 -11.66
CA VAL A 226 7.35 8.58 -11.99
C VAL A 226 8.24 8.43 -10.75
N ALA A 227 8.43 9.52 -10.01
CA ALA A 227 9.25 9.54 -8.79
C ALA A 227 8.67 8.66 -7.68
N VAL A 228 7.35 8.70 -7.43
CA VAL A 228 6.71 7.93 -6.35
C VAL A 228 6.79 6.42 -6.60
N THR A 229 6.63 6.00 -7.86
CA THR A 229 6.74 4.58 -8.24
C THR A 229 8.20 4.10 -8.16
N ARG A 230 9.18 4.93 -8.56
CA ARG A 230 10.62 4.62 -8.38
C ARG A 230 10.96 4.46 -6.91
N HIS A 231 10.53 5.41 -6.08
CA HIS A 231 10.79 5.38 -4.65
C HIS A 231 10.26 4.10 -4.01
N LYS A 232 9.03 3.69 -4.35
CA LYS A 232 8.43 2.42 -3.90
C LYS A 232 9.29 1.22 -4.27
N ALA A 233 9.72 1.12 -5.53
CA ALA A 233 10.58 0.03 -5.99
C ALA A 233 11.93 0.01 -5.24
N LEU A 234 12.52 1.18 -4.94
CA LEU A 234 13.80 1.25 -4.23
C LEU A 234 13.70 0.85 -2.76
N VAL A 235 12.61 1.18 -2.07
CA VAL A 235 12.42 0.82 -0.66
C VAL A 235 11.91 -0.61 -0.46
N ALA A 236 11.46 -1.28 -1.52
CA ALA A 236 11.03 -2.67 -1.48
C ALA A 236 12.22 -3.59 -1.21
N ARG A 237 12.13 -4.34 -0.09
CA ARG A 237 13.14 -5.32 0.33
C ARG A 237 12.87 -6.72 -0.21
N ASP A 238 11.60 -7.05 -0.44
CA ASP A 238 11.21 -8.32 -1.04
C ASP A 238 11.47 -8.30 -2.57
N PRO A 239 12.21 -9.27 -3.14
CA PRO A 239 12.54 -9.30 -4.56
C PRO A 239 11.32 -9.34 -5.49
N LEU A 240 10.26 -10.03 -5.11
CA LEU A 240 9.07 -10.16 -5.95
C LEU A 240 8.24 -8.87 -5.95
N LEU A 241 8.04 -8.27 -4.77
CA LEU A 241 7.46 -6.95 -4.64
C LEU A 241 8.27 -5.91 -5.42
N ARG A 242 9.60 -5.93 -5.26
CA ARG A 242 10.49 -5.03 -6.01
C ARG A 242 10.27 -5.20 -7.51
N PHE A 243 10.24 -6.44 -8.01
CA PHE A 243 9.97 -6.72 -9.41
C PHE A 243 8.65 -6.12 -9.89
N LEU A 244 7.54 -6.34 -9.17
CA LEU A 244 6.25 -5.76 -9.56
C LEU A 244 6.23 -4.23 -9.48
N LEU A 245 6.86 -3.64 -8.47
CA LEU A 245 6.97 -2.18 -8.35
C LEU A 245 7.87 -1.58 -9.45
N LEU A 246 8.87 -2.31 -9.93
CA LEU A 246 9.64 -1.92 -11.12
C LEU A 246 8.78 -1.94 -12.38
N LEU A 247 7.85 -2.90 -12.52
CA LEU A 247 6.89 -2.92 -13.63
C LEU A 247 5.87 -1.78 -13.52
N ASP A 248 5.37 -1.46 -12.33
CA ASP A 248 4.51 -0.30 -12.10
C ASP A 248 5.24 1.00 -12.42
N HIS A 249 6.52 1.08 -12.03
CA HIS A 249 7.36 2.22 -12.36
C HIS A 249 7.60 2.37 -13.86
N PHE A 250 7.86 1.26 -14.56
CA PHE A 250 7.95 1.23 -16.02
C PHE A 250 6.64 1.69 -16.67
N ASP A 251 5.48 1.20 -16.21
CA ASP A 251 4.17 1.63 -16.71
C ASP A 251 3.94 3.14 -16.50
N ALA A 252 4.22 3.65 -15.30
CA ALA A 252 4.11 5.08 -15.00
C ALA A 252 5.04 5.94 -15.88
N LEU A 253 6.28 5.48 -16.10
CA LEU A 253 7.28 6.18 -16.90
C LEU A 253 6.88 6.24 -18.39
N VAL A 254 6.50 5.10 -18.98
CA VAL A 254 6.10 5.05 -20.40
C VAL A 254 4.82 5.85 -20.64
N ARG A 255 3.82 5.74 -19.75
CA ARG A 255 2.59 6.55 -19.85
C ARG A 255 2.89 8.03 -19.79
N HIS A 256 3.72 8.45 -18.82
CA HIS A 256 4.10 9.83 -18.67
C HIS A 256 4.72 10.38 -19.95
N LEU A 257 5.74 9.70 -20.50
CA LEU A 257 6.43 10.10 -21.73
C LEU A 257 5.48 10.17 -22.95
N CYS A 258 4.59 9.20 -23.11
CA CYS A 258 3.60 9.19 -24.20
C CYS A 258 2.63 10.38 -24.08
N ILE A 259 2.10 10.62 -22.88
CA ILE A 259 1.11 11.67 -22.61
C ILE A 259 1.73 13.06 -22.76
N THR A 260 2.89 13.32 -22.13
CA THR A 260 3.52 14.65 -22.20
C THR A 260 3.93 15.00 -23.62
N ARG A 261 4.44 14.05 -24.40
CA ARG A 261 4.72 14.24 -25.82
C ARG A 261 3.45 14.58 -26.60
N ALA A 262 2.42 13.73 -26.52
CA ALA A 262 1.15 13.93 -27.22
C ALA A 262 0.54 15.32 -26.96
N CYS A 263 0.54 15.76 -25.70
CA CYS A 263 0.07 17.08 -25.31
C CYS A 263 0.94 18.22 -25.86
N ARG A 264 2.27 18.09 -25.82
CA ARG A 264 3.20 19.10 -26.36
C ARG A 264 3.04 19.27 -27.87
N ASP A 265 2.92 18.15 -28.57
CA ASP A 265 2.79 18.08 -30.04
C ASP A 265 1.38 18.46 -30.51
N GLY A 266 0.41 18.57 -29.58
CA GLY A 266 -1.01 18.78 -29.92
C GLY A 266 -1.64 17.58 -30.64
N ALA A 267 -1.08 16.39 -30.46
CA ALA A 267 -1.48 15.15 -31.11
C ALA A 267 -2.20 14.23 -30.10
N PRO A 268 -3.54 14.20 -30.07
CA PRO A 268 -4.28 13.42 -29.08
C PRO A 268 -3.99 11.92 -29.22
N LEU A 269 -3.84 11.23 -28.08
CA LEU A 269 -3.67 9.78 -28.02
C LEU A 269 -4.99 9.05 -28.28
N ASN A 270 -4.97 8.09 -29.19
CA ASN A 270 -6.06 7.13 -29.40
C ASN A 270 -5.87 5.90 -28.48
N ILE A 271 -6.22 6.07 -27.20
CA ILE A 271 -6.02 5.04 -26.18
C ILE A 271 -7.13 3.97 -26.31
N PRO A 272 -6.80 2.67 -26.43
CA PRO A 272 -7.79 1.60 -26.43
C PRO A 272 -8.48 1.49 -25.06
N GLU A 273 -9.56 0.71 -24.97
CA GLU A 273 -10.37 0.58 -23.74
C GLU A 273 -9.58 0.05 -22.54
N ALA A 274 -8.70 -0.93 -22.79
CA ALA A 274 -7.78 -1.49 -21.80
C ALA A 274 -6.37 -1.55 -22.42
N PRO A 275 -5.59 -0.46 -22.38
CA PRO A 275 -4.27 -0.42 -23.00
C PRO A 275 -3.33 -1.36 -22.26
N SER A 276 -2.78 -2.34 -22.98
CA SER A 276 -1.72 -3.17 -22.43
C SER A 276 -0.42 -2.37 -22.28
N LEU A 277 0.46 -2.82 -21.41
CA LEU A 277 1.79 -2.24 -21.28
C LEU A 277 2.58 -2.30 -22.60
N GLY A 278 2.39 -3.37 -23.38
CA GLY A 278 2.94 -3.48 -24.73
C GLY A 278 2.38 -2.44 -25.70
N TRP A 279 1.12 -2.00 -25.54
CA TRP A 279 0.56 -0.90 -26.33
C TRP A 279 1.25 0.43 -26.01
N TRP A 280 1.37 0.78 -24.72
CA TRP A 280 2.09 1.98 -24.28
C TRP A 280 3.54 1.98 -24.78
N SER A 281 4.19 0.82 -24.67
CA SER A 281 5.57 0.65 -25.11
C SER A 281 5.72 0.80 -26.60
N ARG A 282 4.82 0.24 -27.44
CA ARG A 282 4.84 0.43 -28.89
C ARG A 282 4.62 1.89 -29.30
N THR A 283 3.71 2.58 -28.61
CA THR A 283 3.47 4.02 -28.79
C THR A 283 4.73 4.83 -28.51
N LEU A 284 5.57 4.40 -27.56
CA LEU A 284 6.88 5.01 -27.27
C LEU A 284 8.01 4.54 -28.21
N GLN A 285 8.03 3.25 -28.60
CA GLN A 285 9.09 2.55 -29.35
C GLN A 285 9.29 3.04 -30.78
N HIS A 286 8.35 3.81 -31.35
CA HIS A 286 8.61 4.51 -32.62
C HIS A 286 9.88 5.39 -32.58
N ASP A 287 10.50 5.62 -31.40
CA ASP A 287 11.73 6.38 -31.21
C ASP A 287 12.90 5.67 -30.48
N SER A 288 12.79 4.43 -29.95
CA SER A 288 13.94 3.79 -29.27
C SER A 288 13.93 2.26 -29.32
N ALA A 289 15.09 1.67 -29.64
CA ALA A 289 15.29 0.22 -29.75
C ALA A 289 15.28 -0.52 -28.40
N THR A 290 15.09 0.19 -27.28
CA THR A 290 15.62 -0.21 -25.97
C THR A 290 14.58 -0.51 -24.91
N ILE A 291 13.34 -0.70 -25.36
CA ILE A 291 12.21 -1.08 -24.51
C ILE A 291 11.89 -2.60 -24.62
N GLY A 292 12.56 -3.29 -25.56
CA GLY A 292 12.27 -4.70 -25.89
C GLY A 292 12.39 -5.65 -24.72
N ASP A 293 13.45 -5.52 -23.91
CA ASP A 293 13.70 -6.43 -22.78
C ASP A 293 12.66 -6.28 -21.66
N VAL A 294 12.24 -5.05 -21.34
CA VAL A 294 11.23 -4.81 -20.30
C VAL A 294 9.84 -5.27 -20.76
N VAL A 295 9.51 -5.02 -22.04
CA VAL A 295 8.26 -5.52 -22.63
C VAL A 295 8.24 -7.04 -22.61
N ALA A 296 9.30 -7.69 -23.08
CA ALA A 296 9.42 -9.14 -23.09
C ALA A 296 9.28 -9.73 -21.68
N ALA A 297 9.91 -9.11 -20.66
CA ALA A 297 9.75 -9.51 -19.26
C ALA A 297 8.31 -9.33 -18.75
N SER A 298 7.67 -8.23 -19.11
CA SER A 298 6.30 -7.91 -18.68
C SER A 298 5.21 -8.74 -19.36
N GLU A 299 5.50 -9.30 -20.54
CA GLU A 299 4.60 -10.15 -21.32
C GLU A 299 4.74 -11.64 -20.99
N GLN A 300 5.69 -12.02 -20.12
CA GLN A 300 5.78 -13.39 -19.62
C GLN A 300 4.47 -13.75 -18.91
N ARG A 301 3.84 -14.85 -19.32
CA ARG A 301 2.54 -15.28 -18.79
C ARG A 301 2.48 -15.31 -17.26
N ALA A 302 3.52 -15.85 -16.62
CA ALA A 302 3.61 -15.88 -15.15
C ALA A 302 3.61 -14.48 -14.51
N VAL A 303 4.17 -13.47 -15.19
CA VAL A 303 4.20 -12.07 -14.73
C VAL A 303 2.85 -11.38 -14.97
N VAL A 304 2.22 -11.65 -16.11
CA VAL A 304 0.88 -11.13 -16.44
C VAL A 304 -0.16 -11.68 -15.47
N ASP A 305 -0.16 -13.00 -15.24
CA ASP A 305 -1.05 -13.68 -14.31
C ASP A 305 -0.84 -13.12 -12.89
N LEU A 306 0.41 -12.96 -12.46
CA LEU A 306 0.75 -12.37 -11.17
C LEU A 306 0.25 -10.92 -11.01
N ARG A 307 0.42 -10.08 -12.04
CA ARG A 307 0.05 -8.65 -11.98
C ARG A 307 -1.45 -8.40 -12.07
N ASN A 308 -2.15 -9.21 -12.85
CA ASN A 308 -3.56 -8.96 -13.18
C ASN A 308 -4.52 -9.78 -12.31
N GLU A 309 -4.19 -11.04 -12.02
CA GLU A 309 -5.11 -11.98 -11.35
C GLU A 309 -4.74 -12.19 -9.88
N LEU A 310 -3.46 -12.04 -9.54
CA LEU A 310 -2.97 -12.41 -8.20
C LEU A 310 -2.48 -11.21 -7.36
N ARG A 311 -2.53 -10.00 -7.92
CA ARG A 311 -2.14 -8.79 -7.20
C ARG A 311 -3.08 -8.56 -6.01
N ALA A 312 -2.52 -8.43 -4.80
CA ALA A 312 -3.23 -8.38 -3.51
C ALA A 312 -3.90 -9.69 -3.03
N HIS A 313 -3.78 -10.77 -3.78
CA HIS A 313 -4.09 -12.12 -3.31
C HIS A 313 -2.81 -12.72 -2.71
N GLY A 314 -2.59 -12.48 -1.41
CA GLY A 314 -1.35 -12.78 -0.71
C GLY A 314 -1.07 -14.26 -0.46
N TYR A 315 -1.18 -15.09 -1.52
CA TYR A 315 -1.05 -16.55 -1.48
C TYR A 315 -0.12 -17.11 -2.55
N VAL A 316 0.69 -16.27 -3.16
CA VAL A 316 1.44 -16.68 -4.33
C VAL A 316 2.85 -17.12 -3.94
N GLN A 317 3.01 -18.41 -3.65
CA GLN A 317 4.31 -19.03 -3.42
C GLN A 317 5.18 -18.94 -4.67
N HIS A 318 6.02 -17.93 -4.70
CA HIS A 318 6.89 -17.65 -5.80
C HIS A 318 8.26 -17.31 -5.25
N GLY A 319 8.99 -18.34 -4.81
CA GLY A 319 10.33 -18.26 -4.19
C GLY A 319 11.08 -16.97 -4.59
N PRO A 320 11.16 -15.96 -3.71
CA PRO A 320 11.43 -14.57 -4.10
C PRO A 320 12.71 -14.41 -4.93
N ALA A 321 13.73 -15.22 -4.63
CA ALA A 321 15.01 -15.28 -5.35
C ALA A 321 14.86 -15.45 -6.87
N ARG A 322 13.78 -16.11 -7.35
CA ARG A 322 13.57 -16.34 -8.79
C ARG A 322 13.35 -15.05 -9.59
N PHE A 323 12.97 -13.95 -8.94
CA PHE A 323 12.74 -12.66 -9.59
C PHE A 323 13.90 -11.69 -9.50
N GLU A 324 15.01 -12.05 -8.85
CA GLU A 324 16.18 -11.16 -8.77
C GLU A 324 16.76 -10.88 -10.15
N ALA A 325 16.93 -11.92 -10.97
CA ALA A 325 17.42 -11.78 -12.34
C ALA A 325 16.46 -10.96 -13.23
N ALA A 326 15.15 -11.18 -13.08
CA ALA A 326 14.12 -10.42 -13.79
C ALA A 326 14.09 -8.94 -13.35
N SER A 327 14.21 -8.67 -12.05
CA SER A 327 14.32 -7.32 -11.49
C SER A 327 15.53 -6.60 -12.05
N ALA A 328 16.71 -7.24 -12.04
CA ALA A 328 17.91 -6.66 -12.60
C ALA A 328 17.80 -6.39 -14.11
N ALA A 329 17.08 -7.24 -14.85
CA ALA A 329 16.82 -7.01 -16.28
C ALA A 329 15.90 -5.80 -16.50
N VAL A 330 14.81 -5.69 -15.73
CA VAL A 330 13.89 -4.54 -15.79
C VAL A 330 14.62 -3.25 -15.39
N GLU A 331 15.44 -3.26 -14.36
CA GLU A 331 16.24 -2.11 -13.93
C GLU A 331 17.16 -1.58 -15.02
N ARG A 332 17.89 -2.47 -15.72
CA ARG A 332 18.75 -2.04 -16.84
C ARG A 332 17.95 -1.36 -17.96
N GLY A 333 16.75 -1.85 -18.26
CA GLY A 333 15.87 -1.20 -19.24
C GLY A 333 15.32 0.14 -18.75
N LEU A 334 15.05 0.27 -17.45
CA LEU A 334 14.60 1.51 -16.81
C LEU A 334 15.67 2.60 -16.84
N ASP A 335 16.94 2.29 -16.59
CA ASP A 335 18.03 3.28 -16.60
C ASP A 335 18.13 4.02 -17.95
N GLN A 336 17.76 3.36 -19.05
CA GLN A 336 17.69 4.01 -20.34
C GLN A 336 16.48 4.92 -20.49
N LEU A 337 15.31 4.48 -20.02
CA LEU A 337 14.12 5.33 -20.04
C LEU A 337 14.25 6.53 -19.11
N HIS A 338 15.00 6.41 -18.01
CA HIS A 338 15.35 7.55 -17.15
C HIS A 338 16.16 8.60 -17.91
N ARG A 339 17.14 8.19 -18.71
CA ARG A 339 17.87 9.12 -19.59
C ARG A 339 16.94 9.78 -20.62
N VAL A 340 16.02 9.02 -21.22
CA VAL A 340 15.03 9.58 -22.15
C VAL A 340 14.13 10.60 -21.44
N LEU A 341 13.71 10.32 -20.20
CA LEU A 341 12.95 11.25 -19.37
C LEU A 341 13.74 12.54 -19.12
N GLU A 342 14.99 12.42 -18.66
CA GLU A 342 15.84 13.58 -18.39
C GLU A 342 16.10 14.41 -19.65
N GLU A 343 16.38 13.78 -20.79
CA GLU A 343 16.63 14.45 -22.06
C GLU A 343 15.37 15.15 -22.59
N ARG A 344 14.21 14.49 -22.55
CA ARG A 344 12.97 14.99 -23.17
C ARG A 344 12.16 15.92 -22.27
N GLU A 345 12.26 15.76 -20.96
CA GLU A 345 11.52 16.58 -19.99
C GLU A 345 12.41 17.69 -19.40
N SER A 346 13.67 17.82 -19.84
CA SER A 346 14.52 18.96 -19.46
C SER A 346 13.82 20.28 -19.81
N GLY A 347 13.65 21.14 -18.80
CA GLY A 347 12.97 22.42 -18.92
C GLY A 347 11.44 22.39 -18.76
N TRP A 348 10.84 21.20 -18.63
CA TRP A 348 9.42 21.03 -18.39
C TRP A 348 9.13 20.61 -16.95
N GLU A 349 8.05 21.13 -16.38
CA GLU A 349 7.61 20.79 -15.03
C GLU A 349 6.15 20.39 -15.01
N LEU A 350 5.84 19.30 -14.31
CA LEU A 350 4.47 18.92 -14.02
C LEU A 350 3.91 19.79 -12.89
N ARG A 351 2.83 20.52 -13.15
CA ARG A 351 2.23 21.46 -12.20
C ARG A 351 0.72 21.27 -12.09
N LEU A 352 0.20 21.43 -10.88
CA LEU A 352 -1.22 21.56 -10.63
C LEU A 352 -1.53 23.03 -10.37
N ALA A 353 -2.12 23.73 -11.33
CA ALA A 353 -2.57 25.09 -11.10
C ALA A 353 -3.87 25.05 -10.31
N ARG A 354 -3.95 25.79 -9.19
CA ARG A 354 -5.13 25.82 -8.31
C ARG A 354 -5.89 27.13 -8.37
N ALA A 355 -5.15 28.23 -8.53
CA ALA A 355 -5.73 29.56 -8.50
C ALA A 355 -5.07 30.48 -9.52
N ILE A 356 -5.89 31.40 -10.05
CA ILE A 356 -5.45 32.52 -10.88
C ILE A 356 -5.85 33.80 -10.17
N GLY A 357 -4.88 34.63 -9.81
CA GLY A 357 -5.08 35.94 -9.20
C GLY A 357 -4.74 37.08 -10.15
N VAL A 358 -5.18 38.29 -9.83
CA VAL A 358 -4.81 39.53 -10.53
C VAL A 358 -4.34 40.57 -9.52
N ASN A 359 -3.08 41.00 -9.63
CA ASN A 359 -2.56 42.14 -8.89
C ASN A 359 -1.60 42.93 -9.79
N GLY A 360 -2.17 43.72 -10.71
CA GLY A 360 -1.45 44.44 -11.77
C GLY A 360 -0.93 43.56 -12.91
N ARG A 361 -0.65 42.27 -12.64
CA ARG A 361 -0.44 41.18 -13.59
C ARG A 361 -1.17 39.93 -13.12
N TYR A 362 -1.39 38.99 -14.03
CA TYR A 362 -1.91 37.68 -13.67
C TYR A 362 -0.89 36.88 -12.89
N ARG A 363 -1.36 36.17 -11.86
CA ARG A 363 -0.57 35.21 -11.09
C ARG A 363 -1.22 33.85 -11.15
N VAL A 364 -0.41 32.81 -11.29
CA VAL A 364 -0.84 31.41 -11.23
C VAL A 364 -0.15 30.77 -10.04
N SER A 365 -0.92 30.12 -9.17
CA SER A 365 -0.36 29.43 -8.00
C SER A 365 -0.92 28.02 -7.87
N GLY A 366 -0.12 27.13 -7.29
CA GLY A 366 -0.52 25.75 -7.07
C GLY A 366 0.66 24.87 -6.66
N ASP A 367 0.64 23.60 -7.06
CA ASP A 367 1.62 22.60 -6.62
C ASP A 367 2.57 22.18 -7.75
N ARG A 368 3.87 22.06 -7.46
CA ARG A 368 4.88 21.44 -8.32
C ARG A 368 4.85 19.95 -8.07
N LEU A 369 4.29 19.19 -9.01
CA LEU A 369 4.12 17.74 -8.89
C LEU A 369 5.46 17.06 -9.19
N VAL A 370 6.43 17.19 -8.29
CA VAL A 370 7.80 16.68 -8.42
C VAL A 370 8.24 15.86 -7.20
N GLY A 371 9.16 14.94 -7.40
CA GLY A 371 9.68 14.05 -6.36
C GLY A 371 8.65 13.03 -5.89
N SER A 372 9.00 12.19 -4.91
CA SER A 372 8.14 11.10 -4.45
C SER A 372 7.16 11.47 -3.33
N ASN A 373 7.16 12.75 -2.90
CA ASN A 373 6.34 13.21 -1.79
C ASN A 373 4.92 13.53 -2.23
N THR A 374 3.93 13.02 -1.49
CA THR A 374 2.51 13.36 -1.70
C THR A 374 2.21 14.83 -1.42
N LEU A 375 3.00 15.47 -0.55
CA LEU A 375 3.01 16.91 -0.34
C LEU A 375 3.99 17.55 -1.32
N SER A 376 3.43 18.09 -2.39
CA SER A 376 4.17 18.78 -3.45
C SER A 376 4.56 20.20 -3.04
N PRO A 377 5.75 20.70 -3.39
CA PRO A 377 6.14 22.10 -3.17
C PRO A 377 5.17 23.07 -3.86
N ILE A 378 4.87 24.20 -3.22
CA ILE A 378 4.00 25.23 -3.81
C ILE A 378 4.81 26.05 -4.83
N PHE A 379 4.16 26.50 -5.92
CA PHE A 379 4.68 27.54 -6.80
C PHE A 379 3.75 28.76 -6.86
N GLU A 380 4.34 29.90 -7.19
CA GLU A 380 3.63 31.13 -7.54
C GLU A 380 4.37 31.81 -8.69
N ASP A 381 3.73 31.84 -9.86
CA ASP A 381 4.26 32.47 -11.06
C ASP A 381 3.54 33.80 -11.32
N THR A 382 4.31 34.84 -11.62
CA THR A 382 3.76 36.06 -12.22
C THR A 382 3.93 35.98 -13.73
N LEU A 383 2.81 35.97 -14.46
CA LEU A 383 2.85 35.85 -15.91
C LEU A 383 3.50 37.11 -16.52
N ALA A 384 4.41 36.89 -17.48
CA ALA A 384 5.19 37.97 -18.10
C ALA A 384 4.29 38.94 -18.89
N THR A 385 3.19 38.43 -19.44
CA THR A 385 2.23 39.20 -20.22
C THR A 385 1.10 39.72 -19.35
N ARG A 386 0.51 40.85 -19.74
CA ARG A 386 -0.82 41.27 -19.25
C ARG A 386 -1.96 40.54 -19.96
N ALA A 387 -1.63 39.63 -20.87
CA ALA A 387 -2.62 38.87 -21.63
C ALA A 387 -3.32 37.88 -20.70
N ASP A 388 -4.56 37.54 -21.06
CA ASP A 388 -5.38 36.57 -20.33
C ASP A 388 -4.61 35.24 -20.16
N PRO A 389 -4.50 34.65 -18.96
CA PRO A 389 -3.85 33.35 -18.71
C PRO A 389 -4.35 32.22 -19.61
N MET A 390 -5.57 32.32 -20.12
CA MET A 390 -6.11 31.39 -21.12
C MET A 390 -5.27 31.37 -22.40
N THR A 391 -4.65 32.50 -22.78
CA THR A 391 -3.74 32.59 -23.94
C THR A 391 -2.43 31.84 -23.72
N LEU A 392 -2.06 31.60 -22.45
CA LEU A 392 -0.91 30.78 -22.05
C LEU A 392 -1.30 29.33 -21.76
N GLY A 393 -2.58 28.97 -21.95
CA GLY A 393 -3.11 27.62 -21.78
C GLY A 393 -3.63 27.29 -20.37
N VAL A 394 -3.61 28.24 -19.43
CA VAL A 394 -4.09 28.02 -18.04
C VAL A 394 -5.58 28.33 -17.93
N THR A 395 -6.32 27.43 -17.31
CA THR A 395 -7.77 27.57 -17.09
C THR A 395 -8.08 28.00 -15.66
N LYS A 396 -9.28 28.55 -15.43
CA LYS A 396 -9.75 28.93 -14.08
C LYS A 396 -10.07 27.73 -13.18
N VAL A 397 -10.12 26.52 -13.73
CA VAL A 397 -10.43 25.29 -13.00
C VAL A 397 -9.12 24.59 -12.64
N PRO A 398 -9.01 24.00 -11.44
CA PRO A 398 -7.83 23.22 -11.09
C PRO A 398 -7.56 22.13 -12.12
N ALA A 399 -6.37 22.14 -12.69
CA ALA A 399 -5.97 21.19 -13.72
C ALA A 399 -4.46 20.93 -13.68
N VAL A 400 -4.07 19.79 -14.23
CA VAL A 400 -2.68 19.37 -14.34
C VAL A 400 -2.12 19.88 -15.67
N TYR A 401 -0.97 20.53 -15.59
CA TYR A 401 -0.29 21.15 -16.71
C TYR A 401 1.15 20.66 -16.82
N LEU A 402 1.66 20.62 -18.04
CA LEU A 402 3.08 20.66 -18.31
C LEU A 402 3.48 22.12 -18.53
N HIS A 403 4.41 22.62 -17.72
CA HIS A 403 4.88 23.99 -17.76
C HIS A 403 6.29 24.06 -18.35
N ASP A 404 6.46 24.82 -19.43
CA ASP A 404 7.76 25.10 -20.02
C ASP A 404 8.39 26.29 -19.30
N ALA A 405 9.46 26.05 -18.55
CA ALA A 405 10.14 27.08 -17.79
C ALA A 405 10.80 28.15 -18.68
N ALA A 406 11.16 27.83 -19.92
CA ALA A 406 11.82 28.75 -20.83
C ALA A 406 10.83 29.73 -21.48
N SER A 407 9.67 29.23 -21.92
CA SER A 407 8.65 30.06 -22.58
C SER A 407 7.55 30.58 -21.63
N GLY A 408 7.41 30.00 -20.44
CA GLY A 408 6.30 30.26 -19.51
C GLY A 408 4.96 29.70 -19.98
N ARG A 409 4.97 28.82 -20.99
CA ARG A 409 3.76 28.21 -21.56
C ARG A 409 3.25 27.09 -20.68
N TYR A 410 1.92 27.00 -20.56
CA TYR A 410 1.24 25.87 -19.93
C TYR A 410 0.55 25.02 -20.99
N VAL A 411 0.72 23.71 -20.91
CA VAL A 411 0.05 22.72 -21.76
C VAL A 411 -0.84 21.87 -20.87
N SER A 412 -2.15 21.96 -21.07
CA SER A 412 -3.10 21.14 -20.32
C SER A 412 -2.84 19.65 -20.59
N LEU A 413 -2.76 18.86 -19.53
CA LEU A 413 -2.71 17.40 -19.63
C LEU A 413 -4.09 16.75 -19.50
N ALA A 414 -5.17 17.54 -19.38
CA ALA A 414 -6.51 17.00 -19.44
C ALA A 414 -6.83 16.48 -20.85
N PRO A 415 -7.56 15.35 -20.99
CA PRO A 415 -8.16 14.57 -19.91
C PRO A 415 -7.24 13.44 -19.38
N TYR A 416 -5.97 13.40 -19.75
CA TYR A 416 -5.05 12.29 -19.42
C TYR A 416 -4.57 12.30 -17.97
N TYR A 417 -4.40 13.48 -17.38
CA TYR A 417 -4.14 13.68 -15.96
C TYR A 417 -5.27 14.47 -15.32
N LEU A 418 -5.77 13.99 -14.19
CA LEU A 418 -6.81 14.66 -13.41
C LEU A 418 -6.43 14.69 -11.93
N LEU A 419 -6.79 15.77 -11.23
CA LEU A 419 -6.91 15.74 -9.77
C LEU A 419 -8.39 15.75 -9.42
N GLN A 420 -8.94 14.60 -9.04
CA GLN A 420 -10.35 14.49 -8.70
C GLN A 420 -10.57 13.53 -7.53
N ALA A 421 -11.66 13.72 -6.80
CA ALA A 421 -12.11 12.73 -5.85
C ALA A 421 -12.49 11.44 -6.59
N CYS A 422 -11.89 10.32 -6.18
CA CYS A 422 -12.25 9.00 -6.68
C CYS A 422 -13.74 8.73 -6.40
N GLY A 423 -14.48 8.19 -7.38
CA GLY A 423 -15.90 7.88 -7.22
C GLY A 423 -16.20 6.82 -6.15
N GLU A 424 -15.25 5.92 -5.91
CA GLU A 424 -15.38 4.81 -4.96
C GLU A 424 -14.97 5.24 -3.55
N CYS A 425 -13.71 5.70 -3.37
CA CYS A 425 -13.18 6.03 -2.04
C CYS A 425 -13.30 7.50 -1.63
N ARG A 426 -13.77 8.38 -2.51
CA ARG A 426 -13.97 9.84 -2.29
C ARG A 426 -12.72 10.65 -1.91
N HIS A 427 -11.53 10.05 -1.93
CA HIS A 427 -10.29 10.75 -1.70
C HIS A 427 -9.82 11.51 -2.96
N PRO A 428 -9.30 12.75 -2.83
CA PRO A 428 -8.69 13.46 -3.95
C PRO A 428 -7.42 12.74 -4.41
N ARG A 429 -7.40 12.26 -5.65
CA ARG A 429 -6.29 11.50 -6.24
C ARG A 429 -5.76 12.18 -7.49
N LEU A 430 -4.44 12.13 -7.68
CA LEU A 430 -3.83 12.38 -8.98
C LEU A 430 -4.01 11.11 -9.82
N LEU A 431 -4.90 11.21 -10.80
CA LEU A 431 -5.34 10.12 -11.65
C LEU A 431 -4.70 10.24 -13.02
N VAL A 432 -4.23 9.11 -13.54
CA VAL A 432 -3.68 8.98 -14.89
C VAL A 432 -4.60 8.09 -15.70
N VAL A 433 -4.85 8.43 -16.96
CA VAL A 433 -5.70 7.65 -17.84
C VAL A 433 -5.25 6.18 -17.95
N ASP A 434 -6.21 5.27 -17.87
CA ASP A 434 -6.02 3.81 -17.95
C ASP A 434 -6.99 3.12 -18.91
N GLY A 435 -7.54 3.88 -19.86
CA GLY A 435 -8.47 3.37 -20.84
C GLY A 435 -8.85 4.40 -21.89
N ARG A 436 -9.82 4.04 -22.71
CA ARG A 436 -10.34 4.91 -23.77
C ARG A 436 -10.91 6.16 -23.14
N VAL A 437 -10.51 7.30 -23.70
CA VAL A 437 -11.14 8.60 -23.45
C VAL A 437 -12.30 8.76 -24.41
N GLY A 438 -13.53 8.65 -23.89
CA GLY A 438 -14.77 8.81 -24.67
C GLY A 438 -15.50 10.11 -24.34
N PRO A 439 -16.54 10.48 -25.09
CA PRO A 439 -17.32 11.70 -24.84
C PRO A 439 -18.03 11.71 -23.47
N HIS A 440 -18.22 10.55 -22.86
CA HIS A 440 -18.97 10.37 -21.61
C HIS A 440 -18.10 10.00 -20.41
N GLY A 441 -16.78 9.90 -20.58
CA GLY A 441 -15.88 9.52 -19.50
C GLY A 441 -14.63 8.78 -19.96
N ALA A 442 -13.83 8.40 -18.98
CA ALA A 442 -12.67 7.52 -19.18
C ALA A 442 -12.37 6.70 -17.91
N ARG A 443 -11.58 5.65 -18.09
CA ARG A 443 -11.00 4.88 -17.00
C ARG A 443 -9.69 5.51 -16.55
N TYR A 444 -9.45 5.55 -15.25
CA TYR A 444 -8.27 6.13 -14.62
C TYR A 444 -7.64 5.18 -13.62
N ILE A 445 -6.35 5.39 -13.34
CA ILE A 445 -5.59 4.73 -12.29
C ILE A 445 -4.92 5.77 -11.38
N ASP A 446 -5.01 5.58 -10.06
CA ASP A 446 -4.16 6.21 -9.07
C ASP A 446 -2.81 5.49 -9.07
N ILE A 447 -1.78 6.14 -9.63
CA ILE A 447 -0.42 5.57 -9.73
C ILE A 447 0.27 5.38 -8.38
N VAL A 448 -0.25 5.95 -7.29
CA VAL A 448 0.25 5.72 -5.95
C VAL A 448 -0.34 4.42 -5.41
N VAL A 449 -1.65 4.21 -5.52
CA VAL A 449 -2.32 3.07 -4.84
C VAL A 449 -2.61 1.90 -5.79
N GLY A 450 -2.53 2.11 -7.10
CA GLY A 450 -2.97 1.15 -8.12
C GLY A 450 -4.48 1.04 -8.26
N HIS A 451 -5.23 1.92 -7.60
CA HIS A 451 -6.68 1.93 -7.58
C HIS A 451 -7.24 2.47 -8.91
N ARG A 452 -8.13 1.71 -9.55
CA ARG A 452 -8.75 2.10 -10.83
C ARG A 452 -10.15 2.62 -10.59
N THR A 453 -10.55 3.63 -11.34
CA THR A 453 -11.89 4.24 -11.21
C THR A 453 -12.36 4.74 -12.57
N GLU A 454 -13.67 4.73 -12.80
CA GLU A 454 -14.30 5.36 -13.96
C GLU A 454 -14.78 6.75 -13.59
N ILE A 455 -14.43 7.74 -14.41
CA ILE A 455 -14.95 9.10 -14.29
C ILE A 455 -15.86 9.35 -15.47
N THR A 456 -17.13 9.66 -15.18
CA THR A 456 -18.10 10.08 -16.17
C THR A 456 -18.20 11.60 -16.24
N TRP A 457 -18.39 12.12 -17.45
CA TRP A 457 -18.62 13.54 -17.70
C TRP A 457 -20.08 13.78 -18.08
N PRO A 458 -20.68 14.93 -17.70
CA PRO A 458 -21.96 15.33 -18.24
C PRO A 458 -21.90 15.35 -19.77
N ALA A 459 -22.97 14.92 -20.44
CA ALA A 459 -23.09 15.14 -21.88
C ALA A 459 -23.02 16.65 -22.14
N ALA A 460 -22.10 17.03 -23.03
CA ALA A 460 -21.81 18.42 -23.39
C ALA A 460 -23.02 19.14 -24.00
#